data_AF-A0A183PNC1-F1
#
_entry.id   AF-A0A183PNC1-F1
#
_cell.length_a   1.000
_cell.length_b   1.000
_cell.length_c   1.000
_cell.angle_alpha   90.00
_cell.angle_beta   90.00
_cell.angle_gamma   90.00
#
_symmetry.space_group_name_H-M   'P 1'
#
loop_
_entity.id
_entity.type
_entity.pdbx_description
1 polymer ?
#
loop_
_entity_poly.entity_id
_entity_poly.type
_entity_poly.pdbx_seq_one_letter_code
_entity_poly.pdbx_strand_id
1 'polypeptide(L)'
;MSNIYVTEPATHGKVILKTTVGEIEIELWSKEAPKACRNFVQLCMEGYYNDTSFHRLVRGFIVQGGDPTGTGEGGESIYGQPFKTEIHSRLSFNRRGLVGMACLEENMNGSQFFFTLGSATELTGKHTLFGRVAGETLFNMLRLGEGDVILNPYDDIEPRHRPKKIVKSGSEEEVKVTAKATKNFSLLSFGEEAEEEEEVVNTVVEKFRQKSKSAHDLLSDPRLSSIPVMISDEDAEAVNRAKSELEKEIQERQRRRDAAHLQEDEAKAKRM
;
A
#
# COMPACT_ATOMS: atom_id res chain seq x y z
N MET A 1 -10.83 2.02 37.29
CA MET A 1 -11.67 2.40 36.13
C MET A 1 -10.78 2.40 34.91
N SER A 2 -11.01 1.49 33.95
CA SER A 2 -10.26 1.46 32.71
C SER A 2 -10.68 2.64 31.85
N ASN A 3 -9.82 3.65 31.70
CA ASN A 3 -10.08 4.77 30.81
C ASN A 3 -9.92 4.33 29.36
N ILE A 4 -11.02 3.98 28.71
CA ILE A 4 -11.08 3.79 27.26
C ILE A 4 -11.38 5.15 26.66
N TYR A 5 -10.36 5.81 26.13
CA TYR A 5 -10.51 7.08 25.43
C TYR A 5 -10.96 6.81 24.00
N VAL A 6 -12.23 7.08 23.70
CA VAL A 6 -12.73 7.11 22.32
C VAL A 6 -12.42 8.49 21.76
N THR A 7 -11.44 8.57 20.86
CA THR A 7 -10.96 9.82 20.24
C THR A 7 -11.80 10.27 19.04
N GLU A 8 -12.74 9.43 18.61
CA GLU A 8 -13.59 9.65 17.45
C GLU A 8 -14.71 10.65 17.72
N PRO A 9 -15.07 11.48 16.73
CA PRO A 9 -16.23 12.36 16.83
C PRO A 9 -17.55 11.57 16.90
N ALA A 10 -18.56 12.23 17.46
CA ALA A 10 -19.92 11.70 17.49
C ALA A 10 -20.49 11.57 16.07
N THR A 11 -21.15 10.45 15.82
CA THR A 11 -21.84 10.17 14.55
C THR A 11 -23.18 10.91 14.48
N HIS A 12 -23.57 11.27 13.26
CA HIS A 12 -24.80 11.98 12.95
C HIS A 12 -25.43 11.37 11.69
N GLY A 13 -26.37 10.46 11.89
CA GLY A 13 -27.05 9.72 10.84
C GLY A 13 -26.81 8.22 10.96
N LYS A 14 -27.85 7.43 10.66
CA LYS A 14 -27.81 5.96 10.72
C LYS A 14 -28.52 5.41 9.48
N VAL A 15 -27.91 4.45 8.81
CA VAL A 15 -28.44 3.74 7.64
C VAL A 15 -28.39 2.25 7.92
N ILE A 16 -29.44 1.52 7.55
CA ILE A 16 -29.51 0.07 7.72
C ILE A 16 -29.43 -0.56 6.33
N LEU A 17 -28.39 -1.35 6.08
CA LEU A 17 -28.26 -2.18 4.89
C LEU A 17 -28.73 -3.60 5.21
N LYS A 18 -29.74 -4.07 4.48
CA LYS A 18 -30.20 -5.46 4.57
C LYS A 18 -29.45 -6.28 3.53
N THR A 19 -28.55 -7.14 3.99
CA THR A 19 -27.75 -8.00 3.12
C THR A 19 -28.13 -9.46 3.32
N THR A 20 -27.66 -10.34 2.43
CA THR A 20 -27.87 -11.80 2.53
C THR A 20 -27.31 -12.41 3.81
N VAL A 21 -26.30 -11.76 4.41
CA VAL A 21 -25.60 -12.23 5.61
C VAL A 21 -26.20 -11.64 6.91
N GLY A 22 -27.14 -10.71 6.77
CA GLY A 22 -27.85 -10.07 7.88
C GLY A 22 -27.97 -8.56 7.70
N GLU A 23 -28.53 -7.93 8.72
CA GLU A 23 -28.64 -6.47 8.77
C GLU A 23 -27.32 -5.86 9.24
N ILE A 24 -26.87 -4.82 8.54
CA ILE A 24 -25.67 -4.06 8.83
C ILE A 24 -26.09 -2.61 9.08
N GLU A 25 -25.91 -2.15 10.31
CA GLU A 25 -26.19 -0.77 10.67
C GLU A 25 -24.92 0.07 10.54
N ILE A 26 -25.01 1.14 9.75
CA ILE A 26 -23.92 2.07 9.49
C ILE A 26 -24.27 3.41 10.11
N GLU A 27 -23.44 3.86 11.04
CA GLU A 27 -23.47 5.21 11.57
C GLU A 27 -22.54 6.12 10.77
N LEU A 28 -23.02 7.31 10.42
CA LEU A 28 -22.35 8.22 9.49
C LEU A 28 -21.74 9.43 10.21
N TRP A 29 -20.59 9.90 9.75
CA TRP A 29 -19.96 11.15 10.17
C TRP A 29 -20.31 12.29 9.21
N SER A 30 -21.56 12.75 9.26
CA SER A 30 -22.06 13.77 8.33
C SER A 30 -21.44 15.17 8.50
N LYS A 31 -20.81 15.45 9.66
CA LYS A 31 -20.08 16.71 9.88
C LYS A 31 -18.70 16.68 9.24
N GLU A 32 -17.99 15.56 9.38
CA GLU A 32 -16.63 15.39 8.88
C GLU A 32 -16.60 15.07 7.38
N ALA A 33 -17.57 14.30 6.88
CA ALA A 33 -17.65 13.89 5.47
C ALA A 33 -19.04 14.17 4.86
N PRO A 34 -19.44 15.45 4.72
CA PRO A 34 -20.79 15.82 4.31
C PRO A 34 -21.12 15.39 2.88
N LYS A 35 -20.19 15.47 1.93
CA LYS A 35 -20.47 15.12 0.53
C LYS A 35 -20.60 13.62 0.35
N ALA A 36 -19.73 12.85 0.99
CA ALA A 36 -19.78 11.39 0.95
C ALA A 36 -21.04 10.85 1.64
N CYS A 37 -21.36 11.36 2.83
CA CYS A 37 -22.58 10.96 3.55
C CYS A 37 -23.84 11.30 2.77
N ARG A 38 -23.90 12.48 2.15
CA ARG A 38 -25.05 12.88 1.33
C ARG A 38 -25.22 11.98 0.11
N ASN A 39 -24.12 11.69 -0.60
CA ASN A 39 -24.12 10.78 -1.74
C ASN A 39 -24.62 9.39 -1.33
N PHE A 40 -24.06 8.83 -0.26
CA PHE A 40 -24.44 7.50 0.24
C PHE A 40 -25.92 7.42 0.63
N VAL A 41 -26.41 8.37 1.42
CA VAL A 41 -27.82 8.38 1.86
C VAL A 41 -28.77 8.51 0.67
N GLN A 42 -28.45 9.38 -0.29
CA GLN A 42 -29.31 9.57 -1.46
C GLN A 42 -29.33 8.32 -2.35
N LEU A 43 -28.18 7.68 -2.62
CA LEU A 43 -28.12 6.41 -3.36
C LEU A 43 -28.90 5.29 -2.65
N CYS A 44 -28.86 5.27 -1.31
CA CYS A 44 -29.70 4.35 -0.52
C CYS A 44 -31.19 4.64 -0.70
N MET A 45 -31.61 5.91 -0.71
CA MET A 45 -33.01 6.31 -0.90
C MET A 45 -33.53 6.03 -2.31
N GLU A 46 -32.66 6.16 -3.32
CA GLU A 46 -32.95 5.81 -4.72
C GLU A 46 -33.00 4.29 -4.94
N GLY A 47 -32.58 3.49 -3.96
CA GLY A 47 -32.51 2.04 -4.09
C GLY A 47 -31.38 1.58 -5.02
N TYR A 48 -30.39 2.44 -5.28
CA TYR A 48 -29.27 2.16 -6.18
C TYR A 48 -28.43 0.95 -5.75
N TYR A 49 -28.33 0.72 -4.44
CA TYR A 49 -27.58 -0.40 -3.87
C TYR A 49 -28.38 -1.71 -3.78
N ASN A 50 -29.64 -1.73 -4.23
CA ASN A 50 -30.43 -2.96 -4.25
C ASN A 50 -29.82 -3.96 -5.23
N ASP A 51 -29.71 -5.23 -4.81
CA ASP A 51 -29.12 -6.32 -5.59
C ASP A 51 -27.67 -6.09 -6.06
N THR A 52 -26.96 -5.15 -5.42
CA THR A 52 -25.53 -4.93 -5.69
C THR A 52 -24.66 -5.96 -4.98
N SER A 53 -23.73 -6.56 -5.73
CA SER A 53 -22.82 -7.57 -5.21
C SER A 53 -21.55 -6.98 -4.60
N PHE A 54 -20.95 -7.70 -3.65
CA PHE A 54 -19.59 -7.42 -3.18
C PHE A 54 -18.58 -8.13 -4.09
N HIS A 55 -18.03 -7.41 -5.06
CA HIS A 55 -17.20 -7.99 -6.12
C HIS A 55 -15.75 -8.24 -5.71
N ARG A 56 -15.23 -7.54 -4.68
CA ARG A 56 -13.83 -7.69 -4.26
C ARG A 56 -13.72 -7.92 -2.75
N LEU A 57 -13.10 -9.05 -2.41
CA LEU A 57 -12.81 -9.46 -1.04
C LEU A 57 -11.31 -9.69 -0.85
N VAL A 58 -10.72 -8.98 0.10
CA VAL A 58 -9.35 -9.23 0.58
C VAL A 58 -9.43 -9.61 2.06
N ARG A 59 -9.21 -10.89 2.35
CA ARG A 59 -9.32 -11.46 3.71
C ARG A 59 -8.44 -10.66 4.69
N GLY A 60 -9.06 -10.17 5.77
CA GLY A 60 -8.38 -9.40 6.82
C GLY A 60 -8.06 -7.95 6.46
N PHE A 61 -8.43 -7.48 5.27
CA PHE A 61 -8.16 -6.11 4.84
C PHE A 61 -9.46 -5.35 4.51
N ILE A 62 -10.06 -5.59 3.34
CA ILE A 62 -11.25 -4.87 2.88
C ILE A 62 -12.25 -5.78 2.16
N VAL A 63 -13.53 -5.40 2.24
CA VAL A 63 -14.62 -5.90 1.38
C VAL A 63 -15.16 -4.71 0.60
N GLN A 64 -15.13 -4.74 -0.72
CA GLN A 64 -15.57 -3.64 -1.58
C GLN A 64 -16.87 -4.01 -2.31
N GLY A 65 -17.77 -3.03 -2.41
CA GLY A 65 -19.07 -3.13 -3.05
C GLY A 65 -19.58 -1.77 -3.51
N GLY A 66 -20.88 -1.68 -3.78
CA GLY A 66 -21.51 -0.44 -4.24
C GLY A 66 -21.32 -0.15 -5.74
N ASP A 67 -20.97 -1.17 -6.51
CA ASP A 67 -20.96 -1.14 -7.97
C ASP A 67 -22.18 -1.89 -8.51
N PRO A 68 -23.11 -1.24 -9.25
CA PRO A 68 -24.26 -1.91 -9.84
C PRO A 68 -23.89 -2.87 -10.97
N THR A 69 -22.77 -2.66 -11.67
CA THR A 69 -22.35 -3.58 -12.75
C THR A 69 -21.61 -4.80 -12.20
N GLY A 70 -21.10 -4.73 -10.96
CA GLY A 70 -20.33 -5.80 -10.33
C GLY A 70 -18.95 -6.06 -10.95
N THR A 71 -18.52 -5.22 -11.89
CA THR A 71 -17.22 -5.36 -12.58
C THR A 71 -16.07 -4.78 -11.75
N GLY A 72 -16.37 -3.85 -10.84
CA GLY A 72 -15.42 -3.13 -10.00
C GLY A 72 -14.94 -1.81 -10.59
N GLU A 73 -15.33 -1.48 -11.81
CA GLU A 73 -15.00 -0.21 -12.49
C GLU A 73 -16.22 0.72 -12.63
N GLY A 74 -17.43 0.22 -12.35
CA GLY A 74 -18.66 0.98 -12.48
C GLY A 74 -18.99 1.83 -11.25
N GLY A 75 -20.10 2.57 -11.33
CA GLY A 75 -20.61 3.32 -10.20
C GLY A 75 -20.48 4.84 -10.36
N GLU A 76 -21.61 5.52 -10.28
CA GLU A 76 -21.72 6.96 -10.47
C GLU A 76 -22.18 7.64 -9.19
N SER A 77 -21.74 8.89 -8.99
CA SER A 77 -22.22 9.68 -7.86
C SER A 77 -23.53 10.39 -8.21
N ILE A 78 -24.29 10.80 -7.19
CA ILE A 78 -25.50 11.62 -7.36
C ILE A 78 -25.24 12.98 -8.02
N TYR A 79 -23.99 13.42 -8.02
CA TYR A 79 -23.59 14.72 -8.55
C TYR A 79 -23.35 14.68 -10.07
N GLY A 80 -23.46 13.50 -10.70
CA GLY A 80 -23.15 13.30 -12.11
C GLY A 80 -21.65 13.38 -12.44
N GLN A 81 -20.80 13.63 -11.44
CA GLN A 81 -19.35 13.71 -11.56
C GLN A 81 -18.69 13.14 -10.29
N PRO A 82 -17.47 12.61 -10.38
CA PRO A 82 -16.73 12.18 -9.20
C PRO A 82 -16.50 13.36 -8.23
N PHE A 83 -16.60 13.10 -6.92
CA PHE A 83 -16.48 14.15 -5.90
C PHE A 83 -15.18 14.06 -5.10
N LYS A 84 -14.79 15.22 -4.55
CA LYS A 84 -13.54 15.43 -3.79
C LYS A 84 -13.42 14.50 -2.58
N THR A 85 -12.20 14.03 -2.31
CA THR A 85 -11.88 13.27 -1.10
C THR A 85 -11.87 14.20 0.12
N GLU A 86 -12.69 13.85 1.12
CA GLU A 86 -12.77 14.49 2.43
C GLU A 86 -11.96 13.66 3.44
N ILE A 87 -10.99 14.28 4.12
CA ILE A 87 -10.09 13.63 5.08
C ILE A 87 -10.12 14.42 6.38
N HIS A 88 -10.16 13.73 7.51
CA HIS A 88 -10.17 14.35 8.84
C HIS A 88 -9.11 13.68 9.73
N SER A 89 -8.32 14.47 10.47
CA SER A 89 -7.20 13.97 11.29
C SER A 89 -7.60 12.95 12.38
N ARG A 90 -8.75 13.16 13.02
CA ARG A 90 -9.33 12.21 13.99
C ARG A 90 -9.88 10.92 13.38
N LEU A 91 -10.11 10.89 12.06
CA LEU A 91 -10.68 9.74 11.35
C LEU A 91 -9.57 8.96 10.68
N SER A 92 -9.32 7.75 11.16
CA SER A 92 -8.24 6.90 10.68
C SER A 92 -8.67 5.43 10.67
N PHE A 93 -8.14 4.66 9.73
CA PHE A 93 -8.49 3.26 9.55
C PHE A 93 -7.74 2.34 10.53
N ASN A 94 -7.94 2.57 11.83
CA ASN A 94 -7.20 1.87 12.88
C ASN A 94 -7.83 0.54 13.29
N ARG A 95 -9.10 0.31 12.93
CA ARG A 95 -9.85 -0.90 13.31
C ARG A 95 -10.77 -1.37 12.20
N ARG A 96 -11.29 -2.59 12.39
CA ARG A 96 -12.35 -3.19 11.58
C ARG A 96 -13.70 -2.49 11.82
N GLY A 97 -14.62 -2.64 10.87
CA GLY A 97 -15.96 -2.05 10.96
C GLY A 97 -16.01 -0.58 10.58
N LEU A 98 -15.07 -0.10 9.77
CA LEU A 98 -15.07 1.24 9.23
C LEU A 98 -15.52 1.21 7.76
N VAL A 99 -16.20 2.26 7.32
CA VAL A 99 -16.76 2.38 5.96
C VAL A 99 -16.09 3.54 5.24
N GLY A 100 -15.35 3.22 4.18
CA GLY A 100 -14.63 4.16 3.35
C GLY A 100 -15.13 4.20 1.91
N MET A 101 -14.95 5.33 1.23
CA MET A 101 -15.22 5.43 -0.20
C MET A 101 -14.07 4.77 -0.99
N ALA A 102 -14.42 3.89 -1.92
CA ALA A 102 -13.46 3.34 -2.86
C ALA A 102 -13.15 4.40 -3.92
N CYS A 103 -11.86 4.57 -4.21
CA CYS A 103 -11.35 5.63 -5.07
C CYS A 103 -10.17 5.06 -5.86
N LEU A 104 -10.15 5.24 -7.18
CA LEU A 104 -8.97 4.88 -7.99
C LEU A 104 -7.87 5.94 -7.87
N GLU A 105 -8.25 7.21 -7.95
CA GLU A 105 -7.35 8.36 -7.90
C GLU A 105 -7.86 9.41 -6.91
N GLU A 106 -6.99 10.27 -6.38
CA GLU A 106 -7.40 11.31 -5.44
C GLU A 106 -8.52 12.18 -6.02
N ASN A 107 -9.60 12.38 -5.25
CA ASN A 107 -10.77 13.18 -5.63
C ASN A 107 -11.71 12.56 -6.68
N MET A 108 -11.58 11.27 -6.97
CA MET A 108 -12.45 10.55 -7.91
C MET A 108 -13.39 9.58 -7.18
N ASN A 109 -14.17 10.08 -6.22
CA ASN A 109 -15.12 9.24 -5.48
C ASN A 109 -16.45 9.11 -6.25
N GLY A 110 -16.94 7.89 -6.40
CA GLY A 110 -18.20 7.55 -7.06
C GLY A 110 -19.25 7.00 -6.08
N SER A 111 -19.91 5.90 -6.44
CA SER A 111 -20.82 5.15 -5.56
C SER A 111 -20.15 4.03 -4.76
N GLN A 112 -18.97 3.59 -5.19
CA GLN A 112 -18.32 2.43 -4.62
C GLN A 112 -17.79 2.72 -3.21
N PHE A 113 -17.96 1.76 -2.31
CA PHE A 113 -17.48 1.83 -0.94
C PHE A 113 -16.89 0.51 -0.50
N PHE A 114 -16.13 0.54 0.59
CA PHE A 114 -15.56 -0.65 1.20
C PHE A 114 -15.72 -0.66 2.71
N PHE A 115 -15.83 -1.86 3.25
CA PHE A 115 -15.74 -2.15 4.68
C PHE A 115 -14.33 -2.60 5.04
N THR A 116 -13.82 -2.15 6.18
CA THR A 116 -12.55 -2.67 6.71
C THR A 116 -12.77 -3.91 7.57
N LEU A 117 -12.09 -5.01 7.24
CA LEU A 117 -12.08 -6.24 8.05
C LEU A 117 -10.96 -6.23 9.10
N GLY A 118 -9.93 -5.41 8.90
CA GLY A 118 -8.79 -5.24 9.80
C GLY A 118 -8.35 -3.79 9.91
N SER A 119 -7.19 -3.56 10.53
CA SER A 119 -6.52 -2.25 10.53
C SER A 119 -5.91 -1.99 9.15
N ALA A 120 -6.24 -0.85 8.56
CA ALA A 120 -5.79 -0.47 7.21
C ALA A 120 -5.20 0.95 7.22
N THR A 121 -4.16 1.16 8.02
CA THR A 121 -3.51 2.47 8.19
C THR A 121 -2.99 3.04 6.86
N GLU A 122 -2.61 2.18 5.92
CA GLU A 122 -2.16 2.54 4.56
C GLU A 122 -3.21 3.31 3.73
N LEU A 123 -4.50 3.12 4.03
CA LEU A 123 -5.62 3.80 3.36
C LEU A 123 -5.95 5.15 4.00
N THR A 124 -5.40 5.41 5.18
CA THR A 124 -5.65 6.66 5.93
C THR A 124 -5.02 7.82 5.19
N GLY A 125 -5.80 8.88 4.95
CA GLY A 125 -5.36 10.04 4.18
C GLY A 125 -5.47 9.90 2.67
N LYS A 126 -5.83 8.72 2.15
CA LYS A 126 -6.11 8.52 0.71
C LYS A 126 -7.59 8.39 0.42
N HIS A 127 -8.30 7.68 1.28
CA HIS A 127 -9.74 7.43 1.13
C HIS A 127 -10.55 8.24 2.14
N THR A 128 -11.76 8.64 1.73
CA THR A 128 -12.71 9.29 2.64
C THR A 128 -13.34 8.26 3.56
N LEU A 129 -13.08 8.39 4.85
CA LEU A 129 -13.78 7.65 5.89
C LEU A 129 -15.05 8.43 6.27
N PHE A 130 -16.22 7.85 6.02
CA PHE A 130 -17.50 8.53 6.22
C PHE A 130 -18.44 7.82 7.18
N GLY A 131 -18.17 6.57 7.57
CA GLY A 131 -19.00 5.87 8.54
C GLY A 131 -18.31 4.75 9.29
N ARG A 132 -19.02 4.24 10.30
CA ARG A 132 -18.65 3.07 11.09
C ARG A 132 -19.84 2.13 11.21
N VAL A 133 -19.58 0.84 11.30
CA VAL A 133 -20.60 -0.18 11.55
C VAL A 133 -20.90 -0.24 13.05
N ALA A 134 -22.18 -0.31 13.42
CA ALA A 134 -22.59 -0.46 14.80
C ALA A 134 -22.09 -1.81 15.37
N GLY A 135 -21.69 -1.82 16.64
CA GLY A 135 -21.04 -2.98 17.27
C GLY A 135 -21.88 -4.26 17.24
N GLU A 136 -23.19 -4.14 17.34
CA GLU A 136 -24.13 -5.29 17.32
C GLU A 136 -24.14 -5.99 15.95
N THR A 137 -24.12 -5.20 14.86
CA THR A 137 -24.14 -5.73 13.49
C THR A 137 -22.77 -6.02 12.89
N LEU A 138 -21.69 -5.78 13.64
CA LEU A 138 -20.32 -5.97 13.16
C LEU A 138 -20.03 -7.43 12.77
N PHE A 139 -20.60 -8.39 13.49
CA PHE A 139 -20.43 -9.82 13.22
C PHE A 139 -21.06 -10.24 11.88
N ASN A 140 -22.20 -9.64 11.51
CA ASN A 140 -22.83 -9.88 10.21
C ASN A 140 -21.94 -9.40 9.07
N MET A 141 -21.26 -8.26 9.25
CA MET A 141 -20.29 -7.77 8.27
C MET A 141 -19.07 -8.69 8.15
N LEU A 142 -18.56 -9.22 9.27
CA LEU A 142 -17.39 -10.12 9.25
C LEU A 142 -17.65 -11.42 8.49
N ARG A 143 -18.87 -11.94 8.57
CA ARG A 143 -19.30 -13.12 7.80
C ARG A 143 -19.24 -12.91 6.28
N LEU A 144 -19.25 -11.68 5.77
CA LEU A 144 -19.01 -11.41 4.34
C LEU A 144 -17.61 -11.84 3.90
N GLY A 145 -16.64 -11.88 4.83
CA GLY A 145 -15.27 -12.31 4.57
C GLY A 145 -15.01 -13.80 4.80
N GLU A 146 -15.96 -14.51 5.40
CA GLU A 146 -15.86 -15.93 5.72
C GLU A 146 -16.35 -16.74 4.50
N GLY A 147 -15.42 -17.48 3.91
CA GLY A 147 -15.68 -18.40 2.81
C GLY A 147 -15.09 -19.74 3.18
N ASP A 148 -15.89 -20.56 3.88
CA ASP A 148 -15.49 -21.87 4.37
C ASP A 148 -15.86 -22.94 3.35
N VAL A 149 -14.91 -23.79 3.02
CA VAL A 149 -15.17 -25.01 2.24
C VAL A 149 -15.69 -26.04 3.23
N ILE A 150 -17.01 -26.17 3.32
CA ILE A 150 -17.68 -27.05 4.29
C ILE A 150 -17.34 -28.53 4.02
N LEU A 151 -17.23 -28.92 2.75
CA LEU A 151 -16.84 -30.25 2.33
C LEU A 151 -15.96 -30.14 1.08
N ASN A 152 -14.69 -30.49 1.22
CA ASN A 152 -13.77 -30.60 0.09
C ASN A 152 -13.85 -32.05 -0.43
N PRO A 153 -14.30 -32.29 -1.68
CA PRO A 153 -14.34 -33.64 -2.25
C PRO A 153 -12.97 -34.18 -2.65
N TYR A 154 -11.91 -33.39 -2.53
CA TYR A 154 -10.55 -33.75 -2.90
C TYR A 154 -9.64 -33.74 -1.66
N ASP A 155 -9.03 -34.88 -1.36
CA ASP A 155 -8.13 -35.04 -0.20
C ASP A 155 -6.71 -34.49 -0.46
N ASP A 156 -6.37 -34.19 -1.72
CA ASP A 156 -5.03 -33.83 -2.19
C ASP A 156 -4.84 -32.32 -2.47
N ILE A 157 -5.89 -31.50 -2.33
CA ILE A 157 -5.80 -30.07 -2.58
C ILE A 157 -5.13 -29.37 -1.39
N GLU A 158 -3.87 -29.02 -1.56
CA GLU A 158 -3.16 -28.13 -0.64
C GLU A 158 -3.39 -26.65 -1.00
N PRO A 159 -3.69 -25.77 -0.03
CA PRO A 159 -3.79 -24.34 -0.26
C PRO A 159 -2.48 -23.77 -0.81
N ARG A 160 -2.54 -23.07 -1.95
CA ARG A 160 -1.38 -22.38 -2.51
C ARG A 160 -0.87 -21.32 -1.53
N HIS A 161 0.31 -21.52 -0.96
CA HIS A 161 1.01 -20.50 -0.19
C HIS A 161 1.48 -19.38 -1.12
N ARG A 162 0.69 -18.30 -1.23
CA ARG A 162 1.22 -17.05 -1.80
C ARG A 162 2.20 -16.47 -0.78
N PRO A 163 3.46 -16.17 -1.14
CA PRO A 163 4.35 -15.49 -0.22
C PRO A 163 3.69 -14.17 0.16
N LYS A 164 3.47 -13.95 1.46
CA LYS A 164 3.07 -12.64 1.97
C LYS A 164 4.14 -11.66 1.48
N LYS A 165 3.76 -10.64 0.70
CA LYS A 165 4.66 -9.51 0.44
C LYS A 165 4.99 -8.92 1.80
N ILE A 166 6.17 -9.25 2.32
CA ILE A 166 6.75 -8.56 3.45
C ILE A 166 6.97 -7.14 2.93
N VAL A 167 6.12 -6.20 3.34
CA VAL A 167 6.40 -4.78 3.19
C VAL A 167 7.62 -4.53 4.08
N LYS A 168 8.81 -4.62 3.51
CA LYS A 168 10.05 -4.18 4.16
C LYS A 168 9.94 -2.66 4.31
N SER A 169 9.58 -2.20 5.50
CA SER A 169 9.88 -0.84 5.93
C SER A 169 11.41 -0.71 6.05
N GLY A 170 12.05 -0.03 5.09
CA GLY A 170 13.41 0.48 5.23
C GLY A 170 14.54 -0.42 4.76
N SER A 171 14.84 -0.37 3.46
CA SER A 171 16.20 -0.24 2.93
C SER A 171 16.06 0.07 1.44
N GLU A 172 16.59 1.20 1.01
CA GLU A 172 16.72 1.57 -0.41
C GLU A 172 17.54 0.49 -1.12
N GLU A 173 16.87 -0.52 -1.67
CA GLU A 173 17.47 -1.44 -2.63
C GLU A 173 17.40 -0.74 -3.99
N GLU A 174 18.54 -0.22 -4.43
CA GLU A 174 18.75 0.33 -5.76
C GLU A 174 18.18 -0.62 -6.82
N VAL A 175 17.20 -0.12 -7.56
CA VAL A 175 16.70 -0.78 -8.76
C VAL A 175 17.85 -0.84 -9.77
N LYS A 176 18.51 -2.00 -9.87
CA LYS A 176 19.34 -2.31 -11.05
C LYS A 176 18.42 -2.41 -12.25
N VAL A 177 18.27 -1.30 -12.98
CA VAL A 177 17.65 -1.27 -14.30
C VAL A 177 18.59 -2.01 -15.26
N THR A 178 18.42 -3.32 -15.40
CA THR A 178 18.98 -4.07 -16.54
C THR A 178 17.98 -4.10 -17.68
N ALA A 179 17.56 -2.91 -18.15
CA ALA A 179 16.92 -2.79 -19.44
C ALA A 179 18.02 -2.60 -20.49
N LYS A 180 18.51 -3.70 -21.06
CA LYS A 180 19.12 -3.64 -22.40
C LYS A 180 17.97 -3.29 -23.36
N ALA A 181 17.75 -2.00 -23.56
CA ALA A 181 16.95 -1.51 -24.67
C ALA A 181 17.71 -1.88 -25.95
N THR A 182 17.37 -3.02 -26.56
CA THR A 182 17.71 -3.33 -27.94
C THR A 182 17.00 -2.30 -28.80
N LYS A 183 17.71 -1.22 -29.15
CA LYS A 183 17.26 -0.24 -30.11
C LYS A 183 17.37 -0.87 -31.50
N ASN A 184 16.32 -1.56 -31.91
CA ASN A 184 16.20 -2.02 -33.29
C ASN A 184 15.83 -0.79 -34.15
N PHE A 185 16.84 -0.09 -34.68
CA PHE A 185 16.66 1.06 -35.57
C PHE A 185 16.45 0.68 -37.05
N SER A 186 16.27 -0.61 -37.36
CA SER A 186 15.98 -1.08 -38.73
C SER A 186 14.63 -0.61 -39.31
N LEU A 187 13.83 0.16 -38.55
CA LEU A 187 12.54 0.70 -38.98
C LEU A 187 12.54 2.22 -39.21
N LEU A 188 13.67 2.90 -39.03
CA LEU A 188 13.80 4.33 -39.37
C LEU A 188 14.83 4.50 -40.48
N SER A 189 14.34 4.53 -41.71
CA SER A 189 15.08 4.88 -42.92
C SER A 189 15.28 6.40 -42.98
N PHE A 190 16.40 6.87 -42.43
CA PHE A 190 17.06 8.14 -42.77
C PHE A 190 18.56 7.87 -42.54
N GLY A 191 19.36 7.63 -43.58
CA GLY A 191 20.18 8.68 -44.19
C GLY A 191 21.57 8.71 -43.52
N GLU A 192 22.63 8.63 -44.31
CA GLU A 192 24.07 8.47 -43.98
C GLU A 192 24.64 9.35 -42.84
N GLU A 193 23.93 10.39 -42.37
CA GLU A 193 24.31 11.25 -41.24
C GLU A 193 24.16 10.59 -39.85
N ALA A 194 23.34 9.53 -39.71
CA ALA A 194 23.14 8.88 -38.41
C ALA A 194 24.32 8.01 -37.95
N GLU A 195 25.17 7.53 -38.87
CA GLU A 195 26.35 6.72 -38.54
C GLU A 195 27.47 7.58 -37.93
N GLU A 196 27.65 8.81 -38.41
CA GLU A 196 28.66 9.73 -37.88
C GLU A 196 28.32 10.17 -36.43
N GLU A 197 27.04 10.41 -36.11
CA GLU A 197 26.63 10.76 -34.75
C GLU A 197 26.77 9.58 -33.77
N GLU A 198 26.59 8.33 -34.21
CA GLU A 198 26.80 7.14 -33.39
C GLU A 198 28.28 6.92 -33.02
N GLU A 199 29.21 7.18 -33.94
CA GLU A 199 30.65 7.12 -33.64
C GLU A 199 31.07 8.21 -32.65
N VAL A 200 30.54 9.43 -32.78
CA VAL A 200 30.84 10.52 -31.83
C VAL A 200 30.31 10.20 -30.44
N VAL A 201 29.09 9.66 -30.32
CA VAL A 201 28.53 9.29 -29.02
C VAL A 201 29.28 8.10 -28.41
N ASN A 202 29.66 7.10 -29.21
CA ASN A 202 30.43 5.96 -28.72
C ASN A 202 31.84 6.36 -28.26
N THR A 203 32.54 7.23 -28.99
CA THR A 203 33.86 7.74 -28.58
C THR A 203 33.77 8.60 -27.31
N VAL A 204 32.69 9.36 -27.12
CA VAL A 204 32.44 10.12 -25.90
C VAL A 204 32.18 9.17 -24.72
N VAL A 205 31.33 8.16 -24.89
CA VAL A 205 31.06 7.15 -23.84
C VAL A 205 32.31 6.36 -23.45
N GLU A 206 33.18 6.02 -24.41
CA GLU A 206 34.47 5.38 -24.12
C GLU A 206 35.41 6.31 -23.35
N LYS A 207 35.50 7.59 -23.73
CA LYS A 207 36.32 8.59 -23.02
C LYS A 207 35.86 8.83 -21.58
N PHE A 208 34.56 8.69 -21.29
CA PHE A 208 33.99 8.96 -19.96
C PHE A 208 33.79 7.71 -19.09
N ARG A 209 34.20 6.52 -19.54
CA ARG A 209 34.04 5.26 -18.78
C ARG A 209 34.94 5.13 -17.54
N GLN A 210 36.00 5.93 -17.42
CA GLN A 210 37.03 5.73 -16.37
C GLN A 210 37.19 6.88 -15.36
N LYS A 211 36.42 7.97 -15.45
CA LYS A 211 36.55 9.10 -14.51
C LYS A 211 35.20 9.52 -13.95
N SER A 212 35.02 9.39 -12.64
CA SER A 212 33.90 9.96 -11.89
C SER A 212 34.01 11.49 -11.90
N LYS A 213 32.94 12.19 -12.28
CA LYS A 213 32.92 13.66 -12.31
C LYS A 213 33.16 14.23 -10.90
N SER A 214 34.17 15.08 -10.77
CA SER A 214 34.32 16.01 -9.63
C SER A 214 33.77 17.37 -10.05
N ALA A 215 33.21 18.14 -9.11
CA ALA A 215 32.69 19.49 -9.37
C ALA A 215 33.74 20.44 -10.02
N HIS A 216 35.02 20.10 -9.91
CA HIS A 216 36.15 20.80 -10.54
C HIS A 216 36.19 20.67 -12.08
N ASP A 217 35.69 19.57 -12.67
CA ASP A 217 35.67 19.39 -14.14
C ASP A 217 34.62 20.30 -14.82
N LEU A 218 33.71 20.88 -14.04
CA LEU A 218 32.67 21.79 -14.53
C LEU A 218 32.97 23.26 -14.22
N LEU A 219 33.80 23.55 -13.22
CA LEU A 219 34.13 24.91 -12.76
C LEU A 219 35.64 25.01 -12.46
N SER A 220 36.34 25.81 -13.27
CA SER A 220 37.79 26.03 -13.18
C SER A 220 38.17 27.01 -12.05
N ASP A 221 37.87 26.63 -10.81
CA ASP A 221 38.14 27.44 -9.60
C ASP A 221 39.51 27.08 -8.97
N PRO A 222 40.47 28.02 -8.85
CA PRO A 222 41.85 27.74 -8.41
C PRO A 222 42.04 27.37 -6.93
N ARG A 223 40.97 27.34 -6.12
CA ARG A 223 41.02 26.88 -4.70
C ARG A 223 40.78 25.38 -4.52
N LEU A 224 40.41 24.66 -5.57
CA LEU A 224 40.10 23.23 -5.52
C LEU A 224 41.25 22.40 -6.09
N SER A 225 41.68 21.37 -5.36
CA SER A 225 42.75 20.47 -5.79
C SER A 225 42.25 19.46 -6.83
N SER A 226 42.93 19.39 -7.97
CA SER A 226 42.62 18.50 -9.09
C SER A 226 43.13 17.06 -8.91
N ILE A 227 43.82 16.78 -7.80
CA ILE A 227 44.39 15.46 -7.53
C ILE A 227 43.34 14.60 -6.82
N PRO A 228 42.92 13.45 -7.39
CA PRO A 228 42.03 12.52 -6.71
C PRO A 228 42.75 11.96 -5.47
N VAL A 229 42.07 11.95 -4.33
CA VAL A 229 42.55 11.27 -3.12
C VAL A 229 42.58 9.77 -3.42
N MET A 230 43.78 9.22 -3.54
CA MET A 230 43.98 7.79 -3.67
C MET A 230 43.71 7.18 -2.29
N ILE A 231 42.62 6.43 -2.15
CA ILE A 231 42.33 5.66 -0.95
C ILE A 231 43.47 4.66 -0.80
N SER A 232 44.21 4.73 0.31
CA SER A 232 45.30 3.79 0.55
C SER A 232 44.73 2.40 0.86
N ASP A 233 45.50 1.35 0.58
CA ASP A 233 45.07 -0.03 0.89
C ASP A 233 44.81 -0.21 2.39
N GLU A 234 45.50 0.57 3.24
CA GLU A 234 45.29 0.62 4.70
C GLU A 234 43.90 1.16 5.08
N ASP A 235 43.40 2.18 4.38
CA ASP A 235 42.07 2.75 4.60
C ASP A 235 40.97 1.78 4.17
N ALA A 236 41.19 1.07 3.06
CA ALA A 236 40.27 0.04 2.58
C ALA A 236 40.17 -1.14 3.56
N GLU A 237 41.30 -1.57 4.12
CA GLU A 237 41.34 -2.59 5.17
C GLU A 237 40.64 -2.13 6.46
N ALA A 238 40.83 -0.88 6.87
CA ALA A 238 40.16 -0.33 8.05
C ALA A 238 38.63 -0.33 7.89
N VAL A 239 38.14 0.05 6.71
CA VAL A 239 36.71 0.02 6.38
C VAL A 239 36.17 -1.41 6.38
N ASN A 240 36.92 -2.38 5.84
CA ASN A 240 36.51 -3.77 5.82
C ASN A 240 36.47 -4.40 7.23
N ARG A 241 37.43 -4.04 8.10
CA ARG A 241 37.43 -4.47 9.50
C ARG A 241 36.20 -3.92 10.23
N ALA A 242 35.91 -2.62 10.09
CA ALA A 242 34.74 -1.98 10.70
C ALA A 242 33.41 -2.59 10.20
N LYS A 243 33.29 -2.91 8.90
CA LYS A 243 32.12 -3.61 8.36
C LYS A 243 31.95 -5.00 8.97
N SER A 244 33.02 -5.76 9.10
CA SER A 244 32.96 -7.12 9.67
C SER A 244 32.59 -7.14 11.15
N GLU A 245 32.98 -6.10 11.90
CA GLU A 245 32.60 -5.93 13.31
C GLU A 245 31.11 -5.59 13.44
N LEU A 246 30.61 -4.68 12.60
CA LEU A 246 29.20 -4.33 12.56
C LEU A 246 28.31 -5.53 12.21
N GLU A 247 28.73 -6.36 11.23
CA GLU A 247 28.00 -7.58 10.85
C GLU A 247 27.95 -8.61 11.99
N LYS A 248 29.05 -8.77 12.74
CA LYS A 248 29.08 -9.63 13.93
C LYS A 248 28.15 -9.13 15.02
N GLU A 249 28.12 -7.82 15.26
CA GLU A 249 27.22 -7.24 16.26
C GLU A 249 25.73 -7.43 15.89
N ILE A 250 25.41 -7.28 14.60
CA ILE A 250 24.05 -7.54 14.08
C ILE A 250 23.66 -9.00 14.25
N GLN A 251 24.56 -9.95 13.94
CA GLN A 251 24.30 -11.38 14.13
C GLN A 251 24.11 -11.75 15.59
N GLU A 252 24.89 -11.15 16.51
CA GLU A 252 24.73 -11.41 17.94
C GLU A 252 23.39 -10.88 18.47
N ARG A 253 22.97 -9.68 18.02
CA ARG A 253 21.64 -9.13 18.36
C ARG A 253 20.50 -10.01 17.84
N GLN A 254 20.64 -10.60 16.65
CA GLN A 254 19.65 -11.54 16.11
C GLN A 254 19.57 -12.81 16.97
N ARG A 255 20.71 -13.44 17.30
CA ARG A 255 20.74 -14.62 18.17
C ARG A 255 20.13 -14.37 19.56
N ARG A 256 20.35 -13.18 20.14
CA ARG A 256 19.74 -12.80 21.42
C ARG A 256 18.21 -12.66 21.32
N ARG A 257 17.69 -12.14 20.21
CA ARG A 257 16.24 -12.09 19.96
C ARG A 257 15.65 -13.48 19.78
N ASP A 258 16.31 -14.33 19.01
CA ASP A 258 15.82 -15.69 18.73
C ASP A 258 15.82 -16.55 20.01
N ALA A 259 16.84 -16.41 20.86
CA ALA A 259 16.89 -17.08 22.16
C ALA A 259 15.80 -16.60 23.13
N ALA A 260 15.50 -15.29 23.13
CA ALA A 260 14.41 -14.74 23.94
C ALA A 260 13.04 -15.25 23.46
N HIS A 261 12.84 -15.37 22.15
CA HIS A 261 11.62 -15.93 21.58
C HIS A 261 11.43 -17.41 21.96
N LEU A 262 12.51 -18.21 21.91
CA LEU A 262 12.46 -19.62 22.32
C LEU A 262 12.10 -19.78 23.80
N GLN A 263 12.64 -18.92 24.68
CA GLN A 263 12.33 -18.93 26.11
C GLN A 263 10.87 -18.53 26.39
N GLU A 264 10.32 -17.56 25.64
CA GLU A 264 8.90 -17.21 25.74
C GLU A 264 7.98 -18.34 25.30
N ASP A 265 8.36 -19.07 24.23
CA ASP A 265 7.60 -20.21 23.74
C ASP A 265 7.65 -21.40 24.72
N GLU A 266 8.81 -21.70 25.31
CA GLU A 266 8.94 -22.71 26.37
C GLU A 266 8.18 -22.33 27.65
N ALA A 267 8.18 -21.05 28.04
CA ALA A 267 7.44 -20.56 29.19
C ALA A 267 5.91 -20.62 28.99
N LYS A 268 5.44 -20.41 27.75
CA LYS A 268 4.03 -20.61 27.39
C LYS A 268 3.65 -22.10 27.39
N ALA A 269 4.52 -22.97 26.87
CA ALA A 269 4.28 -24.41 26.86
C ALA A 269 4.22 -25.02 28.27
N LYS A 270 4.99 -24.52 29.24
CA LYS A 270 4.91 -24.95 30.65
C LYS A 270 3.71 -24.40 31.43
N ARG A 271 2.96 -23.44 30.88
CA ARG A 271 1.78 -22.83 31.49
C ARG A 271 0.46 -23.41 30.99
N MET A 272 0.50 -24.28 29.99
CA MET A 272 -0.61 -25.16 29.57
C MET A 272 -0.50 -26.52 30.25
#